data_AF-A0A7K4B7E3-F1
#
_entry.id   AF-A0A7K4B7E3-F1
#
_cell.length_a   1.000
_cell.length_b   1.000
_cell.length_c   1.000
_cell.angle_alpha   90.00
_cell.angle_beta   90.00
_cell.angle_gamma   90.00
#
_symmetry.space_group_name_H-M   'P 1'
#
loop_
_entity.id
_entity.type
_entity.pdbx_description
1 polymer ?
#
loop_
_entity_poly.entity_id
_entity_poly.type
_entity_poly.pdbx_seq_one_letter_code
_entity_poly.pdbx_strand_id
1 'polypeptide(L)'
;MALEGFLDRLRTSNSGKLPFEDLYADVHARLYKFFIEDKYMGSDLLFMLTYMAAIITADASRPEIFSYTGARAEYVSTKYIRRADLLVKRWGYSYVEALTNVAKKIESQMLFSMINRYANAIESGVPDSDYLTRELETIRNVYKSTYEQGIEMLKKWGDAYISMLFSGAL
;
A
#
# COMPACT_ATOMS: atom_id res chain seq x y z
N MET A 1 40.21 2.25 -5.24
CA MET A 1 41.20 1.69 -6.19
C MET A 1 41.38 0.17 -6.08
N ALA A 2 41.65 -0.43 -4.91
CA ALA A 2 41.82 -1.89 -4.80
C ALA A 2 40.51 -2.71 -4.95
N LEU A 3 39.38 -2.16 -4.46
CA LEU A 3 38.05 -2.78 -4.56
C LEU A 3 37.50 -2.79 -5.99
N GLU A 4 37.71 -1.73 -6.76
CA GLU A 4 37.24 -1.63 -8.16
C GLU A 4 37.94 -2.66 -9.05
N GLY A 5 39.26 -2.82 -8.92
CA GLY A 5 40.01 -3.83 -9.67
C GLY A 5 39.68 -5.28 -9.27
N PHE A 6 39.17 -5.52 -8.06
CA PHE A 6 38.67 -6.83 -7.63
C PHE A 6 37.29 -7.13 -8.20
N LEU A 7 36.39 -6.13 -8.20
CA LEU A 7 35.05 -6.23 -8.76
C LEU A 7 35.07 -6.44 -10.28
N ASP A 8 35.98 -5.76 -10.99
CA ASP A 8 36.14 -5.93 -12.44
C ASP A 8 36.61 -7.33 -12.82
N ARG A 9 37.52 -7.93 -12.03
CA ARG A 9 37.98 -9.31 -12.23
C ARG A 9 36.86 -10.34 -12.01
N LEU A 10 36.04 -10.13 -10.99
CA LEU A 10 34.87 -10.98 -10.73
C LEU A 10 33.81 -10.85 -11.82
N ARG A 11 33.60 -9.64 -12.35
CA ARG A 11 32.67 -9.37 -13.45
C ARG A 11 33.10 -10.04 -14.76
N THR A 12 34.40 -10.05 -15.05
CA THR A 12 34.95 -10.75 -16.23
C THR A 12 34.92 -12.27 -16.10
N SER A 13 34.98 -12.81 -14.88
CA SER A 13 34.95 -14.26 -14.63
C SER A 13 33.54 -14.86 -14.62
N ASN A 14 32.49 -14.04 -14.48
CA ASN A 14 31.13 -14.52 -14.23
C ASN A 14 30.10 -13.87 -15.18
N SER A 15 30.37 -13.94 -16.50
CA SER A 15 29.44 -13.55 -17.58
C SER A 15 28.75 -12.20 -17.39
N GLY A 16 29.45 -11.22 -16.79
CA GLY A 16 28.95 -9.86 -16.61
C GLY A 16 27.99 -9.62 -15.43
N LYS A 17 27.74 -10.64 -14.58
CA LYS A 17 26.88 -10.51 -13.39
C LYS A 17 27.68 -10.66 -12.10
N LEU A 18 27.47 -9.77 -11.14
CA LEU A 18 28.09 -9.95 -9.82
C LEU A 18 27.48 -11.18 -9.15
N PRO A 19 28.29 -12.10 -8.57
CA PRO A 19 27.74 -13.09 -7.67
C PRO A 19 27.00 -12.35 -6.55
N PHE A 20 25.76 -12.76 -6.26
CA PHE A 20 24.83 -12.13 -5.29
C PHE A 20 24.05 -10.89 -5.75
N GLU A 21 24.17 -10.42 -7.00
CA GLU A 21 23.37 -9.28 -7.48
C GLU A 21 21.86 -9.58 -7.49
N ASP A 22 21.50 -10.73 -8.06
CA ASP A 22 20.12 -11.24 -8.10
C ASP A 22 19.59 -11.52 -6.66
N LEU A 23 20.48 -11.86 -5.74
CA LEU A 23 20.15 -12.20 -4.35
C LEU A 23 19.93 -10.95 -3.51
N TYR A 24 20.76 -9.92 -3.70
CA TYR A 24 20.57 -8.60 -3.08
C TYR A 24 19.31 -7.91 -3.61
N ALA A 25 19.08 -7.96 -4.92
CA ALA A 25 17.87 -7.41 -5.53
C ALA A 25 16.60 -8.12 -5.02
N ASP A 26 16.60 -9.45 -4.90
CA ASP A 26 15.47 -10.23 -4.37
C ASP A 26 15.25 -9.96 -2.85
N VAL A 27 16.31 -9.90 -2.05
CA VAL A 27 16.20 -9.57 -0.61
C VAL A 27 15.70 -8.14 -0.41
N HIS A 28 16.24 -7.17 -1.17
CA HIS A 28 15.76 -5.79 -1.10
C HIS A 28 14.30 -5.68 -1.56
N ALA A 29 13.91 -6.37 -2.63
CA ALA A 29 12.53 -6.40 -3.10
C ALA A 29 11.59 -6.99 -2.04
N ARG A 30 11.98 -8.08 -1.36
CA ARG A 30 11.22 -8.67 -0.25
C ARG A 30 11.11 -7.75 0.96
N LEU A 31 12.20 -7.09 1.34
CA LEU A 31 12.19 -6.13 2.46
C LEU A 31 11.34 -4.92 2.12
N TYR A 32 11.51 -4.33 0.93
CA TYR A 32 10.69 -3.23 0.44
C TYR A 32 9.20 -3.62 0.44
N LYS A 33 8.87 -4.80 -0.07
CA LYS A 33 7.51 -5.37 -0.05
C LYS A 33 6.96 -5.49 1.36
N PHE A 34 7.71 -6.11 2.28
CA PHE A 34 7.29 -6.30 3.67
C PHE A 34 7.05 -4.97 4.39
N PHE A 35 7.97 -4.01 4.23
CA PHE A 35 7.85 -2.73 4.93
C PHE A 35 6.79 -1.83 4.29
N ILE A 36 6.83 -1.61 2.97
CA ILE A 36 6.01 -0.59 2.31
C ILE A 36 4.60 -1.09 1.98
N GLU A 37 4.45 -2.32 1.48
CA GLU A 37 3.14 -2.80 1.03
C GLU A 37 2.29 -3.46 2.11
N ASP A 38 2.90 -4.00 3.18
CA ASP A 38 2.13 -4.55 4.30
C ASP A 38 2.03 -3.57 5.48
N LYS A 39 3.14 -3.01 5.95
CA LYS A 39 3.11 -2.22 7.20
C LYS A 39 2.52 -0.82 7.04
N TYR A 40 2.87 -0.11 5.97
CA TYR A 40 2.43 1.28 5.77
C TYR A 40 1.10 1.41 5.02
N MET A 41 0.61 0.33 4.41
CA MET A 41 -0.61 0.37 3.60
C MET A 41 -1.86 0.75 4.39
N GLY A 42 -1.98 0.33 5.66
CA GLY A 42 -3.14 0.69 6.49
C GLY A 42 -3.27 2.20 6.69
N SER A 43 -2.17 2.90 7.03
CA SER A 43 -2.15 4.36 7.13
C SER A 43 -2.32 5.03 5.77
N ASP A 44 -1.67 4.50 4.74
CA ASP A 44 -1.70 5.07 3.39
C ASP A 44 -3.13 5.06 2.81
N LEU A 45 -3.84 3.94 2.99
CA LEU A 45 -5.25 3.80 2.62
C LEU A 45 -6.16 4.76 3.40
N LEU A 46 -5.91 4.92 4.71
CA LEU A 46 -6.68 5.86 5.53
C LEU A 46 -6.55 7.29 4.98
N PHE A 47 -5.34 7.73 4.62
CA PHE A 47 -5.12 9.06 4.06
C PHE A 47 -5.72 9.22 2.67
N MET A 48 -5.53 8.23 1.78
CA MET A 48 -6.13 8.25 0.44
C MET A 48 -7.66 8.31 0.50
N LEU A 49 -8.31 7.48 1.32
CA LEU A 49 -9.76 7.47 1.48
C LEU A 49 -10.27 8.75 2.14
N THR A 50 -9.53 9.30 3.11
CA THR A 50 -9.87 10.60 3.71
C THR A 50 -9.86 11.70 2.65
N TYR A 51 -8.87 11.68 1.75
CA TYR A 51 -8.80 12.61 0.62
C TYR A 51 -9.97 12.43 -0.36
N MET A 52 -10.27 11.20 -0.76
CA MET A 52 -11.41 10.89 -1.64
C MET A 52 -12.75 11.34 -1.03
N ALA A 53 -12.97 11.04 0.25
CA ALA A 53 -14.18 11.47 0.97
C ALA A 53 -14.25 13.00 1.10
N ALA A 54 -13.14 13.68 1.36
CA ALA A 54 -13.11 15.14 1.40
C ALA A 54 -13.47 15.75 0.04
N ILE A 55 -12.97 15.20 -1.07
CA ILE A 55 -13.33 15.68 -2.42
C ILE A 55 -14.80 15.44 -2.73
N ILE A 56 -15.37 14.32 -2.30
CA ILE A 56 -16.81 14.06 -2.44
C ILE A 56 -17.65 15.12 -1.74
N THR A 57 -17.22 15.65 -0.58
CA THR A 57 -17.99 16.72 0.09
C THR A 57 -18.10 17.99 -0.76
N ALA A 58 -17.25 18.14 -1.78
CA ALA A 58 -17.34 19.18 -2.79
C ALA A 58 -18.16 18.78 -4.05
N ASP A 59 -18.97 17.72 -3.95
CA ASP A 59 -19.82 17.18 -5.03
C ASP A 59 -19.05 16.80 -6.31
N ALA A 60 -17.83 16.30 -6.15
CA ALA A 60 -17.00 15.90 -7.27
C ALA A 60 -17.57 14.67 -7.99
N SER A 61 -17.53 14.71 -9.33
CA SER A 61 -17.92 13.59 -10.17
C SER A 61 -16.91 12.43 -10.09
N ARG A 62 -17.33 11.21 -10.41
CA ARG A 62 -16.43 10.03 -10.44
C ARG A 62 -15.15 10.24 -11.26
N PRO A 63 -15.20 10.81 -12.49
CA PRO A 63 -13.97 11.11 -13.23
C PRO A 63 -13.04 12.06 -12.47
N GLU A 64 -13.57 13.05 -11.78
CA GLU A 64 -12.79 13.99 -10.98
C GLU A 64 -12.18 13.31 -9.75
N ILE A 65 -12.94 12.47 -9.04
CA ILE A 65 -12.45 11.68 -7.90
C ILE A 65 -11.22 10.86 -8.33
N PHE A 66 -11.31 10.13 -9.44
CA PHE A 66 -10.21 9.31 -9.96
C PHE A 66 -9.03 10.16 -10.43
N SER A 67 -9.29 11.27 -11.12
CA SER A 67 -8.27 12.20 -11.62
C SER A 67 -7.47 12.82 -10.47
N TYR A 68 -8.16 13.42 -9.51
CA TYR A 68 -7.54 14.14 -8.39
C TYR A 68 -6.81 13.16 -7.46
N THR A 69 -7.41 12.01 -7.18
CA THR A 69 -6.77 10.97 -6.35
C THR A 69 -5.54 10.38 -7.04
N GLY A 70 -5.63 10.07 -8.34
CA GLY A 70 -4.50 9.54 -9.11
C GLY A 70 -3.37 10.53 -9.36
N ALA A 71 -3.62 11.84 -9.21
CA ALA A 71 -2.60 12.87 -9.32
C ALA A 71 -1.72 12.99 -8.06
N ARG A 72 -2.18 12.46 -6.92
CA ARG A 72 -1.43 12.47 -5.66
C ARG A 72 -0.28 11.47 -5.69
N ALA A 73 0.90 11.94 -5.32
CA ALA A 73 2.13 11.15 -5.23
C ALA A 73 2.55 10.90 -3.78
N GLU A 74 1.85 11.50 -2.83
CA GLU A 74 2.09 11.42 -1.39
C GLU A 74 1.77 10.02 -0.83
N TYR A 75 0.92 9.25 -1.53
CA TYR A 75 0.45 7.94 -1.11
C TYR A 75 0.86 6.84 -2.10
N VAL A 76 1.21 5.65 -1.62
CA VAL A 76 1.60 4.52 -2.49
C VAL A 76 0.39 3.92 -3.20
N SER A 77 -0.77 3.90 -2.53
CA SER A 77 -2.03 3.35 -3.03
C SER A 77 -2.60 4.11 -4.23
N THR A 78 -2.36 5.43 -4.34
CA THR A 78 -2.88 6.27 -5.44
C THR A 78 -2.35 5.85 -6.81
N LYS A 79 -1.19 5.18 -6.86
CA LYS A 79 -0.63 4.61 -8.11
C LYS A 79 -1.62 3.67 -8.81
N TYR A 80 -2.44 2.96 -8.04
CA TYR A 80 -3.44 2.03 -8.54
C TYR A 80 -4.68 2.78 -9.05
N ILE A 81 -5.15 3.79 -8.33
CA ILE A 81 -6.23 4.67 -8.80
C ILE A 81 -5.85 5.40 -10.08
N ARG A 82 -4.62 5.90 -10.18
CA ARG A 82 -4.07 6.50 -11.40
C ARG A 82 -4.08 5.54 -12.58
N ARG A 83 -3.71 4.27 -12.37
CA ARG A 83 -3.77 3.25 -13.42
C ARG A 83 -5.20 3.00 -13.87
N ALA A 84 -6.15 2.93 -12.94
CA ALA A 84 -7.57 2.78 -13.28
C ALA A 84 -8.08 3.99 -14.09
N ASP A 85 -7.75 5.22 -13.67
CA ASP A 85 -8.10 6.46 -14.39
C ASP A 85 -7.56 6.46 -15.82
N LEU A 86 -6.31 6.02 -16.01
CA LEU A 86 -5.70 5.93 -17.34
C LEU A 86 -6.37 4.88 -18.23
N LEU A 87 -6.78 3.74 -17.68
CA LEU A 87 -7.52 2.72 -18.43
C LEU A 87 -8.87 3.26 -18.90
N VAL A 88 -9.59 3.97 -18.04
CA VAL A 88 -10.87 4.58 -18.41
C VAL A 88 -10.66 5.64 -19.49
N LYS A 89 -9.78 6.63 -19.24
CA LYS A 89 -9.63 7.78 -20.13
C LYS A 89 -8.99 7.47 -21.48
N ARG A 90 -7.97 6.60 -21.50
CA ARG A 90 -7.18 6.37 -22.72
C ARG A 90 -7.61 5.12 -23.49
N TRP A 91 -8.22 4.15 -22.82
CA TRP A 91 -8.55 2.85 -23.40
C TRP A 91 -10.06 2.58 -23.43
N GLY A 92 -10.89 3.46 -22.85
CA GLY A 92 -12.34 3.37 -22.92
C GLY A 92 -12.95 2.27 -22.05
N TYR A 93 -12.20 1.73 -21.08
CA TYR A 93 -12.76 0.78 -20.12
C TYR A 93 -13.81 1.44 -19.22
N SER A 94 -14.76 0.66 -18.75
CA SER A 94 -15.60 1.08 -17.62
C SER A 94 -14.77 1.15 -16.32
N TYR A 95 -15.24 1.94 -15.35
CA TYR A 95 -14.58 2.02 -14.04
C TYR A 95 -14.50 0.66 -13.33
N VAL A 96 -15.52 -0.19 -13.48
CA VAL A 96 -15.56 -1.54 -12.91
C VAL A 96 -14.45 -2.41 -13.50
N GLU A 97 -14.35 -2.45 -14.83
CA GLU A 97 -13.31 -3.22 -15.52
C GLU A 97 -11.91 -2.70 -15.21
N ALA A 98 -11.73 -1.37 -15.16
CA ALA A 98 -10.46 -0.74 -14.85
C ALA A 98 -9.99 -1.09 -13.44
N LEU A 99 -10.87 -0.97 -12.43
CA LEU A 99 -10.56 -1.35 -11.05
C LEU A 99 -10.26 -2.86 -10.93
N THR A 100 -11.06 -3.70 -11.57
CA THR A 100 -10.88 -5.17 -11.57
C THR A 100 -9.55 -5.57 -12.21
N ASN A 101 -9.15 -4.90 -13.29
CA ASN A 101 -7.87 -5.17 -13.95
C ASN A 101 -6.69 -4.72 -13.06
N VAL A 102 -6.80 -3.55 -12.46
CA VAL A 102 -5.78 -3.04 -11.54
C VAL A 102 -5.66 -3.92 -10.29
N ALA A 103 -6.78 -4.43 -9.76
CA ALA A 103 -6.80 -5.31 -8.59
C ALA A 103 -5.93 -6.55 -8.76
N LYS A 104 -5.86 -7.13 -9.96
CA LYS A 104 -5.02 -8.31 -10.26
C LYS A 104 -3.53 -8.08 -10.02
N LYS A 105 -3.09 -6.82 -9.97
CA LYS A 105 -1.68 -6.43 -9.76
C LYS A 105 -1.42 -5.90 -8.34
N ILE A 106 -2.41 -5.93 -7.47
CA ILE A 106 -2.29 -5.46 -6.08
C ILE A 106 -1.86 -6.64 -5.22
N GLU A 107 -0.70 -6.52 -4.58
CA GLU A 107 -0.20 -7.57 -3.68
C GLU A 107 -0.76 -7.44 -2.25
N SER A 108 -1.01 -6.20 -1.79
CA SER A 108 -1.57 -5.96 -0.46
C SER A 108 -3.03 -6.40 -0.38
N GLN A 109 -3.33 -7.35 0.51
CA GLN A 109 -4.67 -7.90 0.70
C GLN A 109 -5.70 -6.83 1.08
N MET A 110 -5.30 -5.83 1.89
CA MET A 110 -6.20 -4.77 2.35
C MET A 110 -6.62 -3.87 1.19
N LEU A 111 -5.66 -3.40 0.39
CA LEU A 111 -5.92 -2.58 -0.78
C LEU A 111 -6.66 -3.37 -1.87
N PHE A 112 -6.28 -4.63 -2.10
CA PHE A 112 -6.98 -5.52 -3.04
C PHE A 112 -8.45 -5.64 -2.67
N SER A 113 -8.74 -5.89 -1.39
CA SER A 113 -10.11 -6.03 -0.90
C SER A 113 -10.89 -4.72 -1.03
N MET A 114 -10.28 -3.58 -0.70
CA MET A 114 -10.91 -2.26 -0.84
C MET A 114 -11.26 -1.97 -2.31
N ILE A 115 -10.31 -2.16 -3.24
CA ILE A 115 -10.51 -1.89 -4.66
C ILE A 115 -11.62 -2.76 -5.26
N ASN A 116 -11.66 -4.05 -4.91
CA ASN A 116 -12.74 -4.93 -5.36
C ASN A 116 -14.09 -4.55 -4.75
N ARG A 117 -14.15 -4.18 -3.46
CA ARG A 117 -15.38 -3.63 -2.86
C ARG A 117 -15.84 -2.38 -3.60
N TYR A 118 -14.92 -1.51 -4.02
CA TYR A 118 -15.28 -0.31 -4.77
C TYR A 118 -15.82 -0.65 -6.17
N ALA A 119 -15.16 -1.58 -6.87
CA ALA A 119 -15.64 -2.06 -8.17
C ALA A 119 -17.07 -2.63 -8.07
N ASN A 120 -17.30 -3.48 -7.07
CA ASN A 120 -18.62 -4.09 -6.82
C ASN A 120 -19.68 -3.04 -6.44
N ALA A 121 -19.31 -2.01 -5.67
CA ALA A 121 -20.21 -0.92 -5.31
C ALA A 121 -20.63 -0.10 -6.55
N ILE A 122 -19.67 0.19 -7.43
CA ILE A 122 -19.94 0.86 -8.71
C ILE A 122 -20.85 -0.01 -9.60
N GLU A 123 -20.55 -1.31 -9.71
CA GLU A 123 -21.35 -2.25 -10.51
C GLU A 123 -22.80 -2.35 -9.99
N SER A 124 -22.97 -2.30 -8.67
CA SER A 124 -24.28 -2.32 -8.01
C SER A 124 -25.02 -0.97 -8.05
N GLY A 125 -24.44 0.06 -8.68
CA GLY A 125 -25.04 1.39 -8.79
C GLY A 125 -25.07 2.18 -7.48
N VAL A 126 -24.25 1.81 -6.48
CA VAL A 126 -24.13 2.56 -5.23
C VAL A 126 -23.50 3.93 -5.51
N PRO A 127 -24.06 5.03 -4.98
CA PRO A 127 -23.43 6.35 -5.10
C PRO A 127 -22.01 6.35 -4.52
N ASP A 128 -21.07 7.01 -5.22
CA ASP A 128 -19.67 7.07 -4.80
C ASP A 128 -19.52 7.69 -3.40
N SER A 129 -20.37 8.66 -3.05
CA SER A 129 -20.41 9.30 -1.74
C SER A 129 -20.72 8.34 -0.61
N ASP A 130 -21.75 7.52 -0.81
CA ASP A 130 -22.22 6.53 0.14
C ASP A 130 -21.17 5.46 0.37
N TYR A 131 -20.57 4.97 -0.72
CA TYR A 131 -19.53 3.97 -0.64
C TYR A 131 -18.28 4.51 0.07
N LEU A 132 -17.72 5.63 -0.38
CA LEU A 132 -16.44 6.14 0.13
C LEU A 132 -16.55 6.61 1.58
N THR A 133 -17.71 7.11 2.02
CA THR A 133 -17.95 7.43 3.44
C THR A 133 -17.94 6.19 4.32
N ARG A 134 -18.66 5.12 3.92
CA ARG A 134 -18.71 3.84 4.66
C ARG A 134 -17.35 3.14 4.66
N GLU A 135 -16.64 3.17 3.53
CA GLU A 135 -15.32 2.57 3.40
C GLU A 135 -14.29 3.32 4.27
N LEU A 136 -14.35 4.66 4.33
CA LEU A 136 -13.51 5.46 5.22
C LEU A 136 -13.74 5.10 6.69
N GLU A 137 -14.99 4.96 7.13
CA GLU A 137 -15.30 4.52 8.49
C GLU A 137 -14.73 3.13 8.80
N THR A 138 -14.87 2.20 7.86
CA THR A 138 -14.34 0.84 7.97
C THR A 138 -12.83 0.85 8.13
N ILE A 139 -12.10 1.54 7.24
CA ILE A 139 -10.65 1.62 7.29
C ILE A 139 -10.16 2.38 8.53
N ARG A 140 -10.88 3.43 8.96
CA ARG A 140 -10.59 4.14 10.21
C ARG A 140 -10.68 3.22 11.43
N ASN A 141 -11.72 2.38 11.50
CA ASN A 141 -11.89 1.42 12.59
C ASN A 141 -10.79 0.35 12.59
N VAL A 142 -10.45 -0.19 11.42
CA VAL A 142 -9.34 -1.14 11.27
C VAL A 142 -8.02 -0.51 11.72
N TYR A 143 -7.72 0.69 11.24
CA TYR A 143 -6.50 1.42 11.61
C TYR A 143 -6.42 1.67 13.12
N LYS A 144 -7.51 2.15 13.72
CA LYS A 144 -7.59 2.37 15.18
C LYS A 144 -7.33 1.08 15.94
N SER A 145 -7.96 -0.03 15.55
CA SER A 145 -7.78 -1.33 16.19
C SER A 145 -6.32 -1.81 16.09
N THR A 146 -5.71 -1.73 14.92
CA THR A 146 -4.30 -2.10 14.73
C THR A 146 -3.36 -1.23 15.57
N TYR A 147 -3.65 0.07 15.67
CA TYR A 147 -2.87 0.99 16.48
C TYR A 147 -2.97 0.67 17.99
N GLU A 148 -4.18 0.41 18.49
CA GLU A 148 -4.42 0.01 19.88
C GLU A 148 -3.73 -1.32 20.22
N GLN A 149 -3.80 -2.31 19.33
CA GLN A 149 -3.07 -3.57 19.47
C GLN A 149 -1.54 -3.35 19.53
N GLY A 150 -1.01 -2.43 18.73
CA GLY A 150 0.39 -2.05 18.76
C GLY A 150 0.81 -1.46 20.11
N ILE A 151 -0.01 -0.58 20.69
CA ILE A 151 0.22 -0.01 22.02
C ILE A 151 0.17 -1.10 23.09
N GLU A 152 -0.81 -2.00 23.03
CA GLU A 152 -0.94 -3.08 24.00
C GLU A 152 0.26 -4.02 23.94
N MET A 153 0.73 -4.36 22.74
CA MET A 153 1.92 -5.17 22.56
C MET A 153 3.16 -4.47 23.13
N LEU A 154 3.32 -3.17 22.90
CA LEU A 154 4.44 -2.40 23.47
C LEU A 154 4.45 -2.43 25.00
N LYS A 155 3.27 -2.33 25.64
CA LYS A 155 3.14 -2.47 27.10
C LYS A 155 3.60 -3.85 27.58
N LYS A 156 3.14 -4.92 26.93
CA LYS A 156 3.55 -6.30 27.26
C LYS A 156 5.06 -6.50 27.15
N TRP A 157 5.70 -5.94 26.12
CA TRP A 157 7.15 -5.97 25.98
C TRP A 157 7.86 -5.17 27.08
N GLY A 158 7.30 -4.04 27.50
CA GLY A 158 7.79 -3.28 28.65
C GLY A 158 7.74 -4.09 29.94
N ASP A 159 6.62 -4.74 30.23
CA ASP A 159 6.43 -5.58 31.42
C ASP A 159 7.39 -6.79 31.41
N ALA A 160 7.58 -7.42 30.25
CA ALA A 160 8.53 -8.51 30.07
C ALA A 160 9.98 -8.05 30.29
N TYR A 161 10.35 -6.88 29.77
CA TYR A 161 11.68 -6.29 29.98
C TYR A 161 11.95 -5.98 31.46
N ILE A 162 10.98 -5.38 32.15
CA ILE A 162 11.06 -5.12 33.60
C ILE A 162 11.24 -6.44 34.36
N SER A 163 10.47 -7.47 34.01
CA SER A 163 10.57 -8.79 34.62
C SER A 163 11.93 -9.45 34.40
N MET A 164 12.53 -9.28 33.21
CA MET A 164 13.87 -9.78 32.90
C MET A 164 14.95 -9.06 33.71
N LEU A 165 14.82 -7.73 33.89
CA LEU A 165 15.73 -6.96 34.75
C LEU A 165 15.66 -7.43 36.22
N PHE A 166 14.46 -7.65 36.75
CA PHE A 166 14.30 -8.18 38.11
C PHE A 166 14.86 -9.60 38.26
N SER A 167 14.68 -10.44 37.24
CA SER A 167 15.21 -11.81 37.26
C SER A 167 16.74 -11.89 37.19
N GLY A 168 17.42 -10.89 36.62
CA GLY A 168 18.89 -10.86 36.56
C GLY A 168 19.56 -10.09 37.70
N ALA A 169 18.78 -9.36 38.51
CA ALA A 169 19.26 -8.62 39.68
C ALA A 169 19.22 -9.45 40.99
N LEU A 170 18.54 -10.59 40.97
CA LEU A 170 18.53 -11.63 42.02
C LEU A 170 19.56 -12.71 41.69
#